data_AF-A0A958GSX3-F1
#
_entry.id   AF-A0A958GSX3-F1
#
_cell.length_a   1.000
_cell.length_b   1.000
_cell.length_c   1.000
_cell.angle_alpha   90.00
_cell.angle_beta   90.00
_cell.angle_gamma   90.00
#
_symmetry.space_group_name_H-M   'P 1'
#
loop_
_entity.id
_entity.type
_entity.pdbx_description
1 polymer ?
#
loop_
_entity_poly.entity_id
_entity_poly.type
_entity_poly.pdbx_seq_one_letter_code
_entity_poly.pdbx_strand_id
1 'polypeptide(L)'
;MRRASSVGVVAGLAAGMVLGLGILARGGWPAAGDPAAAQSGTGRVLLPMLLGGEELALLPAPPTLRPASPTPTPRPEPSETPGPTATLGPQLCEGGLQRWPVVSALDLDGARPRAPERRGMHPRQPLYLAPVEGSGRAWLAWAATDAKVHVTPLDGLMRDGKDVTLDGDASVGLAAGPDGGFGVAVIRGEQVALAAYDADGKRRWDKTLIGDNPHTRAGDKWVDSWGHEGRLVWTGSHYALYMGHTQEFGANGKHQGDLLWLFDPQGNAVLGRQIGQPGWDWGCSHSLDLRMVWSAGAGALGPVCLSDAYPQKAIMYSHQRARVWPEPSGNGSGGSDGRLGGLVPTETGFSFSFATKETRKSYDIALVDIRADGTVGEPLWLTSSQSVDEESPHHQPFGADWFFGWHENGALRLALFEAGGRLLAGPVNAPAGAGIDPRDDFVAWADGGLAWAARDDAAGSLQLVHVPLCLRPTD
;
A
#
# COMPACT_ATOMS: atom_id res chain seq x y z
N MET A 1 47.89 -29.15 -34.31
CA MET A 1 47.01 -29.42 -35.48
C MET A 1 45.70 -28.69 -35.26
N ARG A 2 45.33 -27.81 -36.21
CA ARG A 2 44.09 -27.04 -36.25
C ARG A 2 42.93 -27.90 -36.77
N ARG A 3 41.74 -27.80 -36.19
CA ARG A 3 40.43 -28.08 -36.82
C ARG A 3 39.44 -27.08 -36.22
N ALA A 4 38.96 -26.06 -36.93
CA ALA A 4 38.12 -26.02 -38.14
C ALA A 4 36.66 -26.42 -37.86
N SER A 5 35.84 -25.38 -37.85
CA SER A 5 34.40 -25.30 -37.68
C SER A 5 33.64 -25.84 -38.90
N SER A 6 32.42 -26.35 -38.68
CA SER A 6 31.40 -26.48 -39.73
C SER A 6 30.04 -26.08 -39.18
N VAL A 7 29.47 -25.07 -39.83
CA VAL A 7 28.14 -24.50 -39.65
C VAL A 7 27.10 -25.42 -40.31
N GLY A 8 26.03 -25.73 -39.59
CA GLY A 8 24.85 -26.42 -40.13
C GLY A 8 23.78 -25.43 -40.56
N VAL A 9 23.44 -25.45 -41.86
CA VAL A 9 22.29 -24.78 -42.46
C VAL A 9 21.07 -25.67 -42.29
N VAL A 10 19.95 -25.12 -41.80
CA VAL A 10 18.62 -25.73 -41.91
C VAL A 10 17.71 -24.76 -42.66
N ALA A 11 17.25 -25.22 -43.83
CA ALA A 11 16.16 -24.62 -44.60
C ALA A 11 14.87 -25.38 -44.32
N GLY A 12 13.73 -24.67 -44.22
CA GLY A 12 12.43 -25.30 -44.02
C GLY A 12 11.25 -24.35 -44.16
N LEU A 13 10.75 -24.26 -45.40
CA LEU A 13 9.33 -24.13 -45.82
C LEU A 13 8.49 -22.95 -45.31
N ALA A 14 8.29 -21.98 -46.21
CA ALA A 14 7.19 -21.03 -46.18
C ALA A 14 5.99 -21.59 -46.97
N ALA A 15 4.84 -21.73 -46.32
CA ALA A 15 3.55 -21.96 -46.97
C ALA A 15 2.76 -20.64 -46.93
N GLY A 16 2.36 -20.17 -48.12
CA GLY A 16 1.58 -18.96 -48.29
C GLY A 16 0.11 -19.18 -47.94
N MET A 17 -0.49 -18.15 -47.35
CA MET A 17 -1.94 -18.02 -47.26
C MET A 17 -2.34 -16.69 -47.89
N VAL A 18 -3.13 -16.81 -48.97
CA VAL A 18 -3.73 -15.73 -49.73
C VAL A 18 -4.88 -15.14 -48.91
N LEU A 19 -4.79 -13.85 -48.57
CA LEU A 19 -5.87 -13.08 -47.95
C LEU A 19 -6.52 -12.23 -49.04
N GLY A 20 -7.81 -12.51 -49.29
CA GLY A 20 -8.67 -11.73 -50.17
C GLY A 20 -9.02 -10.37 -49.53
N LEU A 21 -8.80 -9.31 -50.31
CA LEU A 21 -9.28 -7.96 -50.04
C LEU A 21 -10.81 -7.91 -50.17
N GLY A 22 -11.48 -7.43 -49.12
CA GLY A 22 -12.84 -6.93 -49.15
C GLY A 22 -12.90 -5.56 -48.46
N ILE A 23 -13.24 -4.53 -49.22
CA ILE A 23 -13.32 -3.11 -48.87
C ILE A 23 -14.68 -2.79 -48.21
N LEU A 24 -14.67 -1.76 -47.33
CA LEU A 24 -15.75 -0.88 -46.81
C LEU A 24 -15.79 -0.91 -45.26
N ALA A 25 -15.82 0.19 -44.49
CA ALA A 25 -15.80 1.62 -44.75
C ALA A 25 -15.43 2.39 -43.45
N ARG A 26 -14.72 3.50 -43.66
CA ARG A 26 -14.70 4.80 -42.96
C ARG A 26 -15.16 4.91 -41.49
N GLY A 27 -14.19 5.30 -40.64
CA GLY A 27 -14.39 5.98 -39.37
C GLY A 27 -13.06 6.50 -38.83
N GLY A 28 -12.54 7.59 -39.40
CA GLY A 28 -11.23 8.15 -39.06
C GLY A 28 -11.24 8.87 -37.70
N TRP A 29 -10.28 8.51 -36.85
CA TRP A 29 -9.85 9.32 -35.71
C TRP A 29 -8.80 10.32 -36.21
N PRO A 30 -8.85 11.61 -35.86
CA PRO A 30 -7.83 12.55 -36.29
C PRO A 30 -6.51 12.31 -35.55
N ALA A 31 -5.43 12.29 -36.33
CA ALA A 31 -4.06 12.24 -35.86
C ALA A 31 -3.68 13.53 -35.11
N ALA A 32 -2.80 13.36 -34.12
CA ALA A 32 -2.17 14.45 -33.39
C ALA A 32 -1.30 15.31 -34.33
N GLY A 33 -1.54 16.63 -34.30
CA GLY A 33 -0.70 17.64 -34.92
C GLY A 33 0.26 18.27 -33.90
N ASP A 34 1.43 18.67 -34.39
CA ASP A 34 2.54 19.32 -33.67
C ASP A 34 2.14 20.47 -32.72
N PRO A 35 2.83 20.63 -31.57
CA PRO A 35 2.63 21.76 -30.67
C PRO A 35 3.61 22.88 -31.00
N ALA A 36 3.18 23.84 -31.80
CA ALA A 36 3.81 25.15 -31.82
C ALA A 36 2.74 26.25 -31.96
N ALA A 37 2.69 27.11 -30.94
CA ALA A 37 1.90 28.34 -30.86
C ALA A 37 0.37 28.22 -30.72
N ALA A 38 -0.11 28.22 -29.47
CA ALA A 38 -1.31 28.96 -29.10
C ALA A 38 -1.33 29.22 -27.59
N GLN A 39 -0.93 30.44 -27.22
CA GLN A 39 -1.25 31.04 -25.92
C GLN A 39 -2.74 31.36 -25.84
N SER A 40 -3.24 31.39 -24.60
CA SER A 40 -4.51 31.97 -24.14
C SER A 40 -5.81 31.28 -24.59
N GLY A 41 -6.34 30.43 -23.71
CA GLY A 41 -7.71 29.93 -23.76
C GLY A 41 -8.05 29.20 -22.46
N THR A 42 -8.39 29.94 -21.41
CA THR A 42 -8.87 29.39 -20.14
C THR A 42 -10.27 28.80 -20.32
N GLY A 43 -10.36 27.57 -20.84
CA GLY A 43 -11.58 26.76 -20.83
C GLY A 43 -11.55 25.79 -19.66
N ARG A 44 -12.12 26.18 -18.52
CA ARG A 44 -12.41 25.25 -17.43
C ARG A 44 -13.54 24.31 -17.87
N VAL A 45 -13.20 23.06 -18.20
CA VAL A 45 -14.19 21.97 -18.25
C VAL A 45 -14.54 21.61 -16.81
N LEU A 46 -15.63 22.19 -16.31
CA LEU A 46 -16.24 21.79 -15.04
C LEU A 46 -17.01 20.50 -15.29
N LEU A 47 -16.56 19.38 -14.71
CA LEU A 47 -17.45 18.25 -14.46
C LEU A 47 -18.55 18.74 -13.50
N PRO A 48 -19.84 18.61 -13.82
CA PRO A 48 -20.90 18.85 -12.85
C PRO A 48 -20.87 17.69 -11.84
N MET A 49 -20.20 17.90 -10.71
CA MET A 49 -20.44 17.08 -9.53
C MET A 49 -21.84 17.41 -9.02
N LEU A 50 -22.79 16.51 -9.26
CA LEU A 50 -24.09 16.50 -8.62
C LEU A 50 -23.90 16.16 -7.14
N LEU A 51 -23.63 17.19 -6.33
CA LEU A 51 -23.82 17.14 -4.88
C LEU A 51 -25.34 17.13 -4.63
N GLY A 52 -25.91 15.93 -4.51
CA GLY A 52 -27.26 15.75 -3.97
C GLY A 52 -27.26 16.09 -2.48
N GLY A 53 -27.43 17.37 -2.15
CA GLY A 53 -27.76 17.81 -0.80
C GLY A 53 -29.26 17.63 -0.55
N GLU A 54 -29.67 16.52 0.02
CA GLU A 54 -30.99 16.44 0.66
C GLU A 54 -30.91 17.17 2.01
N GLU A 55 -31.62 18.29 2.08
CA GLU A 55 -31.86 19.08 3.28
C GLU A 55 -32.80 18.30 4.21
N LEU A 56 -32.21 17.55 5.15
CA LEU A 56 -32.96 16.91 6.23
C LEU A 56 -33.49 17.99 7.20
N ALA A 57 -34.81 18.20 7.16
CA ALA A 57 -35.52 19.03 8.12
C ALA A 57 -35.23 18.55 9.56
N LEU A 58 -34.68 19.46 10.36
CA LEU A 58 -34.43 19.28 11.80
C LEU A 58 -35.76 19.05 12.53
N LEU A 59 -35.97 17.82 13.03
CA LEU A 59 -37.01 17.55 14.02
C LEU A 59 -36.64 18.17 15.38
N PRO A 60 -37.62 18.66 16.16
CA PRO A 60 -37.37 19.24 17.48
C PRO A 60 -36.80 18.19 18.44
N ALA A 61 -35.83 18.62 19.25
CA ALA A 61 -35.19 17.78 20.26
C ALA A 61 -36.20 17.22 21.27
N PRO A 62 -36.13 15.92 21.61
CA PRO A 62 -36.96 15.34 22.67
C PRO A 62 -36.57 15.92 24.05
N PRO A 63 -37.52 15.95 25.01
CA PRO A 63 -37.26 16.46 26.35
C PRO A 63 -36.19 15.62 27.07
N THR A 64 -35.19 16.30 27.64
CA THR A 64 -34.17 15.72 28.51
C THR A 64 -34.79 15.04 29.72
N LEU A 65 -34.78 13.70 29.73
CA LEU A 65 -35.04 12.90 30.93
C LEU A 65 -33.78 12.90 31.80
N ARG A 66 -33.93 13.24 33.08
CA ARG A 66 -32.87 13.12 34.09
C ARG A 66 -32.45 11.65 34.20
N PRO A 67 -31.15 11.30 34.12
CA PRO A 67 -30.68 9.95 34.38
C PRO A 67 -30.93 9.58 35.84
N ALA A 68 -31.48 8.38 36.08
CA ALA A 68 -31.50 7.78 37.40
C ALA A 68 -30.06 7.47 37.86
N SER A 69 -29.77 7.69 39.14
CA SER A 69 -28.48 7.36 39.74
C SER A 69 -28.13 5.87 39.52
N PRO A 70 -26.94 5.55 38.99
CA PRO A 70 -26.55 4.16 38.78
C PRO A 70 -26.34 3.44 40.11
N THR A 71 -26.95 2.25 40.22
CA THR A 71 -26.68 1.27 41.27
C THR A 71 -25.22 0.80 41.15
N PRO A 72 -24.43 0.75 42.25
CA PRO A 72 -23.04 0.36 42.20
C PRO A 72 -22.87 -1.09 41.71
N THR A 73 -22.17 -1.26 40.60
CA THR A 73 -21.76 -2.56 40.06
C THR A 73 -20.60 -3.12 40.91
N PRO A 74 -20.61 -4.42 41.26
CA PRO A 74 -19.51 -5.04 42.00
C PRO A 74 -18.19 -4.92 41.24
N ARG A 75 -17.15 -4.50 41.97
CA ARG A 75 -15.79 -4.33 41.47
C ARG A 75 -15.20 -5.69 41.11
N PRO A 76 -14.77 -5.95 39.86
CA PRO A 76 -14.09 -7.19 39.51
C PRO A 76 -12.77 -7.31 40.30
N GLU A 77 -12.49 -8.52 40.78
CA GLU A 77 -11.20 -8.87 41.39
C GLU A 77 -10.08 -8.64 40.37
N PRO A 78 -8.92 -8.11 40.80
CA PRO A 78 -7.81 -7.85 39.90
C PRO A 78 -7.26 -9.19 39.38
N SER A 79 -7.42 -9.42 38.07
CA SER A 79 -6.70 -10.47 37.36
C SER A 79 -5.20 -10.16 37.44
N GLU A 80 -4.38 -11.16 37.75
CA GLU A 80 -2.92 -11.03 37.80
C GLU A 80 -2.40 -10.48 36.46
N THR A 81 -1.84 -9.27 36.50
CA THR A 81 -1.18 -8.67 35.34
C THR A 81 0.10 -9.46 35.05
N PRO A 82 0.30 -9.99 33.84
CA PRO A 82 1.56 -10.61 33.46
C PRO A 82 2.72 -9.63 33.72
N GLY A 83 3.78 -10.11 34.36
CA GLY A 83 4.97 -9.30 34.63
C GLY A 83 5.60 -8.76 33.34
N PRO A 84 6.30 -7.60 33.40
CA PRO A 84 6.90 -7.00 32.21
C PRO A 84 7.93 -7.94 31.59
N THR A 85 7.74 -8.29 30.31
CA THR A 85 8.77 -8.94 29.50
C THR A 85 10.00 -8.05 29.45
N ALA A 86 11.18 -8.59 29.78
CA ALA A 86 12.41 -7.83 29.78
C ALA A 86 12.67 -7.23 28.39
N THR A 87 12.64 -5.89 28.29
CA THR A 87 13.01 -5.18 27.07
C THR A 87 14.51 -5.38 26.85
N LEU A 88 14.88 -6.09 25.79
CA LEU A 88 16.28 -6.17 25.38
C LEU A 88 16.73 -4.75 25.02
N GLY A 89 17.76 -4.25 25.70
CA GLY A 89 18.39 -2.99 25.32
C GLY A 89 18.99 -3.08 23.90
N PRO A 90 19.20 -1.95 23.23
CA PRO A 90 19.74 -1.95 21.88
C PRO A 90 21.13 -2.61 21.87
N GLN A 91 21.33 -3.53 20.93
CA GLN A 91 22.60 -4.27 20.78
C GLN A 91 23.60 -3.44 19.96
N LEU A 92 24.91 -3.71 20.02
CA LEU A 92 25.83 -3.05 19.09
C LEU A 92 25.70 -3.67 17.69
N CYS A 93 25.63 -2.85 16.65
CA CYS A 93 25.60 -3.37 15.29
C CYS A 93 26.98 -3.97 14.95
N GLU A 94 27.09 -5.30 14.87
CA GLU A 94 28.33 -5.95 14.44
C GLU A 94 28.40 -6.07 12.91
N GLY A 95 29.46 -5.53 12.32
CA GLY A 95 29.73 -5.61 10.88
C GLY A 95 28.98 -4.58 10.02
N GLY A 96 29.15 -4.71 8.71
CA GLY A 96 28.52 -3.80 7.74
C GLY A 96 27.01 -4.01 7.60
N LEU A 97 26.32 -2.97 7.12
CA LEU A 97 24.86 -2.90 6.94
C LEU A 97 24.24 -4.13 6.25
N GLN A 98 24.97 -4.77 5.33
CA GLN A 98 24.53 -5.98 4.63
C GLN A 98 24.34 -7.21 5.54
N ARG A 99 24.84 -7.17 6.78
CA ARG A 99 24.72 -8.24 7.78
C ARG A 99 23.64 -7.98 8.83
N TRP A 100 23.08 -6.78 8.86
CA TRP A 100 22.09 -6.43 9.89
C TRP A 100 20.74 -7.12 9.66
N PRO A 101 20.25 -7.29 8.42
CA PRO A 101 19.02 -8.05 8.19
C PRO A 101 19.19 -9.53 8.55
N VAL A 102 18.37 -9.99 9.49
CA VAL A 102 18.17 -11.40 9.82
C VAL A 102 17.01 -11.91 8.97
N VAL A 103 17.28 -12.92 8.14
CA VAL A 103 16.28 -13.51 7.23
C VAL A 103 15.85 -14.86 7.79
N SER A 104 14.56 -15.03 8.01
CA SER A 104 13.94 -16.26 8.50
C SER A 104 12.93 -16.78 7.49
N ALA A 105 13.11 -18.02 7.04
CA ALA A 105 12.14 -18.67 6.16
C ALA A 105 10.89 -19.06 6.95
N LEU A 106 9.72 -18.79 6.38
CA LEU A 106 8.46 -19.29 6.92
C LEU A 106 8.12 -20.64 6.31
N ASP A 107 7.78 -21.60 7.18
CA ASP A 107 7.11 -22.82 6.76
C ASP A 107 5.63 -22.52 6.48
N LEU A 108 5.18 -22.77 5.26
CA LEU A 108 3.83 -22.48 4.77
C LEU A 108 2.93 -23.72 4.75
N ASP A 109 3.30 -24.82 5.44
CA ASP A 109 2.57 -26.10 5.44
C ASP A 109 2.26 -26.64 4.03
N GLY A 110 3.16 -26.39 3.08
CA GLY A 110 3.01 -26.80 1.68
C GLY A 110 2.16 -25.87 0.81
N ALA A 111 1.51 -24.85 1.37
CA ALA A 111 0.92 -23.77 0.58
C ALA A 111 2.04 -22.95 -0.09
N ARG A 112 1.74 -22.40 -1.27
CA ARG A 112 2.72 -21.65 -2.06
C ARG A 112 2.20 -20.25 -2.33
N PRO A 113 3.01 -19.20 -2.13
CA PRO A 113 2.63 -17.86 -2.52
C PRO A 113 2.32 -17.85 -4.00
N ARG A 114 1.19 -17.24 -4.38
CA ARG A 114 0.83 -17.10 -5.79
C ARG A 114 1.96 -16.36 -6.50
N ALA A 115 2.46 -16.97 -7.57
CA ALA A 115 3.43 -16.34 -8.45
C ALA A 115 2.81 -15.07 -9.06
N PRO A 116 3.64 -14.12 -9.52
CA PRO A 116 3.14 -12.94 -10.21
C PRO A 116 2.24 -13.31 -11.40
N GLU A 117 0.92 -13.13 -11.26
CA GLU A 117 -0.01 -13.15 -12.39
C GLU A 117 -0.22 -11.71 -12.85
N ARG A 118 -0.04 -11.46 -14.15
CA ARG A 118 -0.36 -10.16 -14.75
C ARG A 118 -1.88 -9.94 -14.74
N ARG A 119 -2.44 -9.50 -13.62
CA ARG A 119 -3.73 -8.79 -13.57
C ARG A 119 -3.44 -7.30 -13.48
N GLY A 120 -3.45 -6.63 -14.63
CA GLY A 120 -3.28 -5.17 -14.71
C GLY A 120 -1.83 -4.71 -14.75
N MET A 121 -1.58 -3.51 -14.20
CA MET A 121 -0.31 -2.79 -14.32
C MET A 121 0.83 -3.43 -13.52
N HIS A 122 0.53 -4.32 -12.56
CA HIS A 122 1.50 -4.76 -11.58
C HIS A 122 1.55 -6.28 -11.49
N PRO A 123 2.75 -6.88 -11.60
CA PRO A 123 2.85 -8.33 -11.68
C PRO A 123 2.63 -9.01 -10.33
N ARG A 124 2.89 -8.36 -9.20
CA ARG A 124 2.93 -8.99 -7.87
C ARG A 124 1.91 -8.41 -6.90
N GLN A 125 1.30 -9.29 -6.12
CA GLN A 125 0.41 -8.91 -5.04
C GLN A 125 1.21 -8.60 -3.77
N PRO A 126 0.88 -7.50 -3.05
CA PRO A 126 1.61 -7.14 -1.85
C PRO A 126 1.50 -8.19 -0.76
N LEU A 127 2.55 -8.29 0.05
CA LEU A 127 2.54 -8.94 1.35
C LEU A 127 2.24 -7.89 2.42
N TYR A 128 1.24 -8.14 3.26
CA TYR A 128 0.90 -7.20 4.33
C TYR A 128 1.33 -7.76 5.67
N LEU A 129 2.32 -7.13 6.30
CA LEU A 129 2.75 -7.43 7.66
C LEU A 129 2.10 -6.41 8.61
N ALA A 130 1.41 -6.89 9.63
CA ALA A 130 0.73 -6.05 10.63
C ALA A 130 1.19 -6.44 12.04
N PRO A 131 2.17 -5.73 12.63
CA PRO A 131 2.61 -5.94 14.00
C PRO A 131 1.48 -5.66 15.00
N VAL A 132 1.36 -6.50 16.02
CA VAL A 132 0.51 -6.26 17.18
C VAL A 132 1.30 -5.42 18.17
N GLU A 133 0.89 -4.16 18.35
CA GLU A 133 1.60 -3.14 19.11
C GLU A 133 2.08 -3.65 20.49
N GLY A 134 3.38 -3.49 20.76
CA GLY A 134 4.00 -3.83 22.04
C GLY A 134 4.14 -5.32 22.38
N SER A 135 3.66 -6.23 21.53
CA SER A 135 3.62 -7.67 21.86
C SER A 135 4.77 -8.51 21.28
N GLY A 136 5.47 -8.00 20.25
CA GLY A 136 6.41 -8.81 19.45
C GLY A 136 5.75 -9.81 18.50
N ARG A 137 4.41 -9.91 18.51
CA ARG A 137 3.61 -10.72 17.58
C ARG A 137 3.22 -9.90 16.36
N ALA A 138 2.88 -10.58 15.26
CA ALA A 138 2.36 -9.95 14.06
C ALA A 138 1.42 -10.88 13.29
N TRP A 139 0.72 -10.31 12.32
CA TRP A 139 -0.03 -11.04 11.32
C TRP A 139 0.58 -10.80 9.94
N LEU A 140 0.67 -11.83 9.11
CA LEU A 140 1.11 -11.73 7.72
C LEU A 140 0.01 -12.19 6.76
N ALA A 141 -0.51 -11.30 5.93
CA ALA A 141 -1.48 -11.64 4.89
C ALA A 141 -0.80 -11.82 3.53
N TRP A 142 -1.17 -12.90 2.84
CA TRP A 142 -0.65 -13.26 1.53
C TRP A 142 -1.64 -14.12 0.74
N ALA A 143 -1.58 -14.08 -0.58
CA ALA A 143 -2.40 -14.94 -1.43
C ALA A 143 -1.64 -16.16 -1.92
N ALA A 144 -2.32 -17.31 -1.91
CA ALA A 144 -1.77 -18.60 -2.29
C ALA A 144 -2.24 -19.05 -3.68
N THR A 145 -1.59 -20.10 -4.20
CA THR A 145 -1.95 -20.71 -5.50
C THR A 145 -3.30 -21.43 -5.50
N ASP A 146 -3.88 -21.70 -4.33
CA ASP A 146 -5.17 -22.40 -4.15
C ASP A 146 -6.40 -21.48 -4.17
N ALA A 147 -6.21 -20.22 -4.60
CA ALA A 147 -7.25 -19.18 -4.61
C ALA A 147 -7.81 -18.85 -3.23
N LYS A 148 -6.95 -18.90 -2.22
CA LYS A 148 -7.21 -18.37 -0.88
C LYS A 148 -6.24 -17.27 -0.51
N VAL A 149 -6.71 -16.41 0.38
CA VAL A 149 -5.87 -15.50 1.17
C VAL A 149 -5.60 -16.17 2.51
N HIS A 150 -4.32 -16.25 2.86
CA HIS A 150 -3.83 -16.75 4.13
C HIS A 150 -3.45 -15.58 5.02
N VAL A 151 -3.78 -15.67 6.31
CA VAL A 151 -3.27 -14.78 7.35
C VAL A 151 -2.54 -15.64 8.37
N THR A 152 -1.20 -15.55 8.34
CA THR A 152 -0.30 -16.35 9.17
C THR A 152 0.00 -15.61 10.48
N PRO A 153 -0.31 -16.20 11.65
CA PRO A 153 0.12 -15.66 12.94
C PRO A 153 1.64 -15.78 13.10
N LEU A 154 2.28 -14.75 13.65
CA LEU A 154 3.70 -14.70 13.92
C LEU A 154 3.97 -14.37 15.40
N ASP A 155 4.96 -15.05 15.99
CA ASP A 155 5.59 -14.70 17.27
C ASP A 155 7.09 -14.46 17.02
N GLY A 156 7.50 -13.20 17.09
CA GLY A 156 8.78 -12.76 16.55
C GLY A 156 8.87 -13.03 15.04
N LEU A 157 9.91 -13.73 14.61
CA LEU A 157 10.15 -14.08 13.20
C LEU A 157 9.64 -15.47 12.82
N MET A 158 8.91 -16.12 13.72
CA MET A 158 8.47 -17.50 13.58
C MET A 158 6.96 -17.56 13.44
N ARG A 159 6.48 -18.56 12.71
CA ARG A 159 5.06 -18.88 12.62
C ARG A 159 4.52 -19.38 13.96
N ASP A 160 3.42 -18.80 14.42
CA ASP A 160 2.76 -19.07 15.72
C ASP A 160 1.39 -19.75 15.52
N GLY A 161 1.40 -20.89 14.85
CA GLY A 161 0.20 -21.70 14.61
C GLY A 161 -0.30 -21.68 13.17
N LYS A 162 -1.56 -22.07 12.99
CA LYS A 162 -2.17 -22.28 11.67
C LYS A 162 -2.62 -20.97 11.05
N ASP A 163 -2.59 -20.93 9.72
CA ASP A 163 -3.15 -19.81 8.99
C ASP A 163 -4.65 -19.72 9.19
N VAL A 164 -5.16 -18.50 9.28
CA VAL A 164 -6.55 -18.21 8.99
C VAL A 164 -6.68 -18.09 7.48
N THR A 165 -7.53 -18.93 6.87
CA THR A 165 -7.77 -18.90 5.42
C THR A 165 -9.09 -18.26 5.07
N LEU A 166 -9.10 -17.42 4.03
CA LEU A 166 -10.28 -16.80 3.46
C LEU A 166 -10.36 -17.14 1.97
N ASP A 167 -11.57 -17.34 1.46
CA ASP A 167 -11.75 -17.40 0.01
C ASP A 167 -11.45 -16.02 -0.58
N GLY A 168 -10.59 -15.99 -1.61
CA GLY A 168 -10.18 -14.76 -2.25
C GLY A 168 -8.95 -14.92 -3.15
N ASP A 169 -8.89 -14.08 -4.19
CA ASP A 169 -7.80 -14.02 -5.17
C ASP A 169 -6.58 -13.23 -4.68
N ALA A 170 -6.78 -12.29 -3.76
CA ALA A 170 -5.77 -11.34 -3.30
C ALA A 170 -6.16 -10.72 -1.94
N SER A 171 -5.17 -10.37 -1.13
CA SER A 171 -5.35 -9.42 -0.03
C SER A 171 -5.26 -7.98 -0.56
N VAL A 172 -6.07 -7.08 -0.01
CA VAL A 172 -6.08 -5.63 -0.26
C VAL A 172 -5.44 -4.87 0.90
N GLY A 173 -5.41 -5.44 2.09
CA GLY A 173 -4.79 -4.85 3.26
C GLY A 173 -5.01 -5.68 4.52
N LEU A 174 -4.19 -5.44 5.52
CA LEU A 174 -4.22 -6.10 6.82
C LEU A 174 -3.96 -5.08 7.93
N ALA A 175 -4.73 -5.14 9.02
CA ALA A 175 -4.52 -4.33 10.21
C ALA A 175 -4.64 -5.17 11.46
N ALA A 176 -3.67 -5.05 12.37
CA ALA A 176 -3.74 -5.66 13.70
C ALA A 176 -4.55 -4.75 14.65
N GLY A 177 -5.39 -5.36 15.47
CA GLY A 177 -6.10 -4.70 16.56
C GLY A 177 -5.30 -4.79 17.88
N PRO A 178 -5.60 -3.91 18.86
CA PRO A 178 -4.93 -3.88 20.17
C PRO A 178 -5.30 -5.09 21.04
N ASP A 179 -6.37 -5.80 20.70
CA ASP A 179 -6.76 -7.05 21.35
C ASP A 179 -6.02 -8.28 20.81
N GLY A 180 -5.03 -8.07 19.93
CA GLY A 180 -4.29 -9.13 19.25
C GLY A 180 -5.03 -9.74 18.06
N GLY A 181 -6.30 -9.38 17.82
CA GLY A 181 -7.01 -9.77 16.61
C GLY A 181 -6.58 -8.96 15.40
N PHE A 182 -7.27 -9.15 14.28
CA PHE A 182 -6.95 -8.44 13.04
C PHE A 182 -8.19 -8.23 12.15
N GLY A 183 -8.10 -7.23 11.29
CA GLY A 183 -8.96 -7.04 10.12
C GLY A 183 -8.19 -7.32 8.84
N VAL A 184 -8.84 -7.91 7.84
CA VAL A 184 -8.26 -8.20 6.53
C VAL A 184 -9.26 -7.88 5.43
N ALA A 185 -8.81 -7.16 4.40
CA ALA A 185 -9.59 -6.89 3.19
C ALA A 185 -9.12 -7.83 2.07
N VAL A 186 -10.05 -8.44 1.34
CA VAL A 186 -9.77 -9.46 0.32
C VAL A 186 -10.57 -9.24 -0.96
N ILE A 187 -9.97 -9.54 -2.11
CA ILE A 187 -10.64 -9.59 -3.41
C ILE A 187 -11.24 -10.98 -3.62
N ARG A 188 -12.52 -11.06 -4.00
CA ARG A 188 -13.25 -12.29 -4.32
C ARG A 188 -13.85 -12.16 -5.72
N GLY A 189 -13.10 -12.50 -6.77
CA GLY A 189 -13.49 -12.18 -8.14
C GLY A 189 -13.55 -10.67 -8.36
N GLU A 190 -14.73 -10.13 -8.66
CA GLU A 190 -14.98 -8.68 -8.84
C GLU A 190 -15.41 -7.98 -7.53
N GLN A 191 -15.49 -8.75 -6.44
CA GLN A 191 -15.91 -8.25 -5.13
C GLN A 191 -14.73 -7.90 -4.24
N VAL A 192 -14.98 -7.03 -3.28
CA VAL A 192 -14.07 -6.80 -2.15
C VAL A 192 -14.85 -7.03 -0.88
N ALA A 193 -14.28 -7.82 0.03
CA ALA A 193 -14.82 -8.05 1.35
C ALA A 193 -13.84 -7.62 2.43
N LEU A 194 -14.37 -7.18 3.57
CA LEU A 194 -13.63 -6.94 4.80
C LEU A 194 -14.10 -7.93 5.85
N ALA A 195 -13.16 -8.58 6.51
CA ALA A 195 -13.43 -9.50 7.61
C ALA A 195 -12.58 -9.14 8.83
N ALA A 196 -13.07 -9.45 10.02
CA ALA A 196 -12.30 -9.34 11.25
C ALA A 196 -12.33 -10.63 12.05
N TYR A 197 -11.23 -10.84 12.78
CA TYR A 197 -10.93 -12.03 13.54
C TYR A 197 -10.44 -11.63 14.93
N ASP A 198 -10.69 -12.45 15.94
CA ASP A 198 -10.07 -12.30 17.26
C ASP A 198 -8.63 -12.83 17.27
N ALA A 199 -7.95 -12.73 18.41
CA ALA A 199 -6.56 -13.15 18.57
C ALA A 199 -6.32 -14.65 18.37
N ASP A 200 -7.38 -15.46 18.50
CA ASP A 200 -7.35 -16.91 18.28
C ASP A 200 -7.64 -17.27 16.81
N GLY A 201 -7.81 -16.27 15.94
CA GLY A 201 -8.15 -16.46 14.53
C GLY A 201 -9.60 -16.88 14.30
N LYS A 202 -10.50 -16.69 15.27
CA LYS A 202 -11.93 -16.94 15.09
C LYS A 202 -12.60 -15.71 14.49
N ARG A 203 -13.39 -15.95 13.44
CA ARG A 203 -14.07 -14.90 12.68
C ARG A 203 -15.14 -14.20 13.53
N ARG A 204 -15.06 -12.87 13.61
CA ARG A 204 -16.06 -11.99 14.25
C ARG A 204 -17.14 -11.59 13.24
N TRP A 205 -16.74 -11.15 12.06
CA TRP A 205 -17.64 -10.77 10.97
C TRP A 205 -16.93 -10.81 9.61
N ASP A 206 -17.71 -10.81 8.53
CA ASP A 206 -17.29 -10.88 7.13
C ASP A 206 -18.33 -10.16 6.28
N LYS A 207 -17.95 -9.07 5.60
CA LYS A 207 -18.87 -8.20 4.86
C LYS A 207 -18.33 -7.92 3.48
N THR A 208 -19.11 -8.21 2.45
CA THR A 208 -18.86 -7.69 1.11
C THR A 208 -19.13 -6.20 1.10
N LEU A 209 -18.18 -5.44 0.55
CA LEU A 209 -18.20 -3.98 0.52
C LEU A 209 -18.64 -3.45 -0.85
N ILE A 210 -18.09 -4.03 -1.93
CA ILE A 210 -18.37 -3.67 -3.32
C ILE A 210 -18.39 -4.93 -4.20
N GLY A 211 -18.99 -4.83 -5.38
CA GLY A 211 -19.06 -5.90 -6.39
C GLY A 211 -20.28 -6.83 -6.29
N ASP A 212 -21.24 -6.54 -5.42
CA ASP A 212 -22.47 -7.35 -5.24
C ASP A 212 -23.64 -6.92 -6.15
N ASN A 213 -23.56 -5.76 -6.83
CA ASN A 213 -24.63 -5.30 -7.72
C ASN A 213 -24.25 -5.46 -9.20
N PRO A 214 -25.23 -5.31 -10.12
CA PRO A 214 -24.93 -5.21 -11.54
C PRO A 214 -24.09 -3.98 -11.87
N HIS A 215 -22.94 -4.20 -12.51
CA HIS A 215 -21.97 -3.17 -12.92
C HIS A 215 -22.47 -2.20 -14.00
N THR A 216 -23.73 -2.34 -14.43
CA THR A 216 -24.40 -1.41 -15.35
C THR A 216 -25.20 -0.32 -14.61
N ARG A 217 -25.28 -0.37 -13.29
CA ARG A 217 -26.01 0.61 -12.48
C ARG A 217 -25.09 1.74 -12.08
N ALA A 218 -25.47 2.98 -12.41
CA ALA A 218 -24.73 4.16 -11.97
C ALA A 218 -24.52 4.17 -10.44
N GLY A 219 -23.28 4.41 -10.01
CA GLY A 219 -22.82 4.40 -8.64
C GLY A 219 -22.35 3.02 -8.13
N ASP A 220 -22.57 1.94 -8.89
CA ASP A 220 -22.03 0.64 -8.54
C ASP A 220 -20.51 0.62 -8.60
N LYS A 221 -19.89 -0.12 -7.67
CA LYS A 221 -18.44 -0.21 -7.51
C LYS A 221 -18.02 -1.68 -7.54
N TRP A 222 -16.87 -1.97 -8.12
CA TRP A 222 -16.28 -3.31 -8.18
C TRP A 222 -14.77 -3.23 -8.43
N VAL A 223 -14.09 -4.37 -8.40
CA VAL A 223 -12.71 -4.50 -8.87
C VAL A 223 -12.68 -5.28 -10.19
N ASP A 224 -11.85 -4.83 -11.13
CA ASP A 224 -11.66 -5.45 -12.44
C ASP A 224 -10.15 -5.68 -12.70
N SER A 225 -9.75 -5.83 -13.96
CA SER A 225 -8.35 -6.04 -14.32
C SER A 225 -7.44 -4.82 -14.15
N TRP A 226 -7.96 -3.63 -13.84
CA TRP A 226 -7.17 -2.43 -13.61
C TRP A 226 -6.57 -2.47 -12.20
N GLY A 227 -5.35 -3.00 -12.04
CA GLY A 227 -4.71 -3.27 -10.74
C GLY A 227 -5.22 -2.41 -9.56
N HIS A 228 -6.05 -3.01 -8.71
CA HIS A 228 -6.71 -2.34 -7.58
C HIS A 228 -5.88 -2.59 -6.32
N GLU A 229 -5.15 -1.58 -5.88
CA GLU A 229 -4.40 -1.64 -4.62
C GLU A 229 -5.25 -1.22 -3.44
N GLY A 230 -4.79 -1.57 -2.24
CA GLY A 230 -5.28 -0.90 -1.06
C GLY A 230 -4.35 -1.01 0.13
N ARG A 231 -4.82 -0.41 1.22
CA ARG A 231 -4.26 -0.45 2.56
C ARG A 231 -5.39 -0.50 3.57
N LEU A 232 -5.19 -1.26 4.62
CA LEU A 232 -6.09 -1.34 5.76
C LEU A 232 -5.27 -0.96 6.99
N VAL A 233 -5.76 -0.03 7.80
CA VAL A 233 -5.09 0.36 9.05
C VAL A 233 -6.08 0.40 10.19
N TRP A 234 -5.59 0.16 11.41
CA TRP A 234 -6.35 0.36 12.62
C TRP A 234 -6.03 1.73 13.22
N THR A 235 -7.06 2.53 13.51
CA THR A 235 -6.91 3.90 14.04
C THR A 235 -6.87 3.97 15.57
N GLY A 236 -6.79 2.82 16.25
CA GLY A 236 -7.04 2.71 17.69
C GLY A 236 -8.51 2.42 18.01
N SER A 237 -9.44 2.73 17.11
CA SER A 237 -10.88 2.54 17.33
C SER A 237 -11.69 2.07 16.11
N HIS A 238 -11.15 2.26 14.90
CA HIS A 238 -11.82 1.93 13.65
C HIS A 238 -10.84 1.29 12.67
N TYR A 239 -11.34 0.47 11.76
CA TYR A 239 -10.62 0.07 10.57
C TYR A 239 -10.81 1.14 9.49
N ALA A 240 -9.72 1.60 8.88
CA ALA A 240 -9.77 2.47 7.71
C ALA A 240 -9.24 1.71 6.50
N LEU A 241 -10.05 1.58 5.45
CA LEU A 241 -9.73 0.92 4.19
C LEU A 241 -9.59 1.97 3.10
N TYR A 242 -8.40 2.09 2.53
CA TYR A 242 -8.11 2.95 1.38
C TYR A 242 -7.75 2.07 0.20
N MET A 243 -8.50 2.15 -0.90
CA MET A 243 -8.28 1.25 -2.03
C MET A 243 -8.74 1.79 -3.37
N GLY A 244 -8.13 1.28 -4.44
CA GLY A 244 -8.57 1.48 -5.81
C GLY A 244 -9.85 0.69 -6.12
N HIS A 245 -10.71 1.22 -6.98
CA HIS A 245 -11.89 0.55 -7.47
C HIS A 245 -12.27 1.04 -8.87
N THR A 246 -13.17 0.30 -9.52
CA THR A 246 -13.94 0.77 -10.67
C THR A 246 -15.33 1.22 -10.21
N GLN A 247 -15.90 2.21 -10.87
CA GLN A 247 -17.28 2.62 -10.67
C GLN A 247 -17.97 2.92 -12.00
N GLU A 248 -19.26 2.59 -12.08
CA GLU A 248 -20.13 2.95 -13.19
C GLU A 248 -20.69 4.38 -13.01
N PHE A 249 -20.44 5.27 -13.98
CA PHE A 249 -20.92 6.66 -13.98
C PHE A 249 -22.09 6.89 -14.94
N GLY A 250 -22.83 5.84 -15.29
CA GLY A 250 -24.02 5.91 -16.12
C GLY A 250 -23.67 6.23 -17.57
N ALA A 251 -24.11 7.39 -18.07
CA ALA A 251 -23.82 7.78 -19.46
C ALA A 251 -22.31 7.98 -19.73
N ASN A 252 -21.51 8.22 -18.69
CA ASN A 252 -20.06 8.36 -18.80
C ASN A 252 -19.33 7.01 -18.77
N GLY A 253 -20.04 5.90 -18.53
CA GLY A 253 -19.49 4.56 -18.44
C GLY A 253 -18.62 4.33 -17.21
N LYS A 254 -17.79 3.28 -17.26
CA LYS A 254 -16.91 2.90 -16.16
C LYS A 254 -15.69 3.80 -16.04
N HIS A 255 -15.32 4.19 -14.82
CA HIS A 255 -14.10 4.94 -14.52
C HIS A 255 -13.39 4.31 -13.33
N GLN A 256 -12.07 4.43 -13.25
CA GLN A 256 -11.27 3.95 -12.13
C GLN A 256 -10.84 5.09 -11.21
N GLY A 257 -10.88 4.83 -9.92
CA GLY A 257 -10.45 5.77 -8.89
C GLY A 257 -10.16 5.08 -7.57
N ASP A 258 -10.13 5.84 -6.48
CA ASP A 258 -9.99 5.29 -5.12
C ASP A 258 -11.14 5.69 -4.20
N LEU A 259 -11.28 4.95 -3.10
CA LEU A 259 -12.21 5.22 -2.01
C LEU A 259 -11.48 5.10 -0.66
N LEU A 260 -11.96 5.84 0.33
CA LEU A 260 -11.53 5.73 1.73
C LEU A 260 -12.77 5.54 2.62
N TRP A 261 -12.93 4.34 3.15
CA TRP A 261 -14.05 3.97 4.02
C TRP A 261 -13.56 3.59 5.42
N LEU A 262 -14.38 3.89 6.42
CA LEU A 262 -14.09 3.62 7.83
C LEU A 262 -15.15 2.69 8.39
N PHE A 263 -14.73 1.79 9.26
CA PHE A 263 -15.57 0.78 9.88
C PHE A 263 -15.32 0.70 11.38
N ASP A 264 -16.38 0.62 12.16
CA ASP A 264 -16.29 0.34 13.59
C ASP A 264 -15.77 -1.10 13.85
N PRO A 265 -15.46 -1.47 15.11
CA PRO A 265 -14.99 -2.83 15.42
C PRO A 265 -16.01 -3.95 15.10
N GLN A 266 -17.28 -3.61 14.88
CA GLN A 266 -18.36 -4.52 14.48
C GLN A 266 -18.56 -4.54 12.95
N GLY A 267 -17.69 -3.85 12.21
CA GLY A 267 -17.69 -3.77 10.75
C GLY A 267 -18.78 -2.87 10.18
N ASN A 268 -19.44 -2.02 10.97
CA ASN A 268 -20.42 -1.07 10.44
C ASN A 268 -19.68 0.13 9.85
N ALA A 269 -20.11 0.57 8.67
CA ALA A 269 -19.53 1.75 8.03
C ALA A 269 -19.80 3.00 8.87
N VAL A 270 -18.78 3.84 9.03
CA VAL A 270 -18.82 5.12 9.73
C VAL A 270 -18.39 6.20 8.76
N LEU A 271 -19.10 7.33 8.75
CA LEU A 271 -18.70 8.46 7.92
C LEU A 271 -17.51 9.14 8.60
N GLY A 272 -16.38 9.32 7.89
CA GLY A 272 -15.17 9.91 8.46
C GLY A 272 -15.43 11.22 9.22
N ARG A 273 -16.29 12.10 8.68
CA ARG A 273 -16.69 13.37 9.32
C ARG A 273 -17.30 13.22 10.72
N GLN A 274 -17.91 12.07 11.04
CA GLN A 274 -18.50 11.80 12.36
C GLN A 274 -17.43 11.55 13.42
N ILE A 275 -16.23 11.12 13.02
CA ILE A 275 -15.13 10.77 13.92
C ILE A 275 -13.90 11.66 13.69
N GLY A 276 -14.07 12.80 13.00
CA GLY A 276 -12.99 13.75 12.73
C GLY A 276 -11.92 13.23 11.77
N GLN A 277 -12.24 12.25 10.93
CA GLN A 277 -11.33 11.65 9.97
C GLN A 277 -11.77 11.91 8.51
N PRO A 278 -10.85 11.87 7.53
CA PRO A 278 -11.24 11.90 6.13
C PRO A 278 -12.03 10.64 5.74
N GLY A 279 -12.86 10.73 4.71
CA GLY A 279 -13.53 9.60 4.09
C GLY A 279 -14.24 10.04 2.81
N TRP A 280 -14.25 9.18 1.79
CA TRP A 280 -14.83 9.49 0.48
C TRP A 280 -15.17 8.23 -0.32
N ASP A 281 -16.17 8.37 -1.20
CA ASP A 281 -16.57 7.32 -2.16
C ASP A 281 -15.84 7.43 -3.50
N TRP A 282 -15.11 8.53 -3.73
CA TRP A 282 -14.31 8.80 -4.92
C TRP A 282 -13.21 9.82 -4.62
N GLY A 283 -11.95 9.44 -4.82
CA GLY A 283 -10.78 10.31 -4.67
C GLY A 283 -9.98 10.42 -5.96
N CYS A 284 -8.74 9.93 -5.97
CA CYS A 284 -7.88 10.06 -7.15
C CYS A 284 -8.35 9.15 -8.28
N SER A 285 -8.56 9.70 -9.48
CA SER A 285 -8.77 8.90 -10.68
C SER A 285 -7.48 8.25 -11.13
N HIS A 286 -7.61 7.01 -11.59
CA HIS A 286 -6.50 6.13 -11.94
C HIS A 286 -5.41 6.14 -10.85
N SER A 287 -5.80 5.90 -9.60
CA SER A 287 -4.91 5.70 -8.45
C SER A 287 -3.91 4.57 -8.73
N LEU A 288 -2.75 4.89 -9.31
CA LEU A 288 -1.79 3.93 -9.87
C LEU A 288 -1.02 3.15 -8.80
N ASP A 289 -0.90 3.76 -7.62
CA ASP A 289 -0.33 3.24 -6.39
C ASP A 289 -0.99 4.02 -5.22
N LEU A 290 -1.17 3.35 -4.07
CA LEU A 290 -1.81 3.89 -2.88
C LEU A 290 -1.01 3.53 -1.62
N ARG A 291 -0.87 4.52 -0.72
CA ARG A 291 -0.31 4.35 0.62
C ARG A 291 -1.25 4.92 1.67
N MET A 292 -1.24 4.33 2.86
CA MET A 292 -1.97 4.86 4.02
C MET A 292 -1.37 4.29 5.31
N VAL A 293 -1.17 5.18 6.28
CA VAL A 293 -0.87 4.84 7.68
C VAL A 293 -1.76 5.64 8.61
N TRP A 294 -1.81 5.21 9.87
CA TRP A 294 -2.40 5.99 10.97
C TRP A 294 -1.29 6.60 11.81
N SER A 295 -1.34 7.90 12.06
CA SER A 295 -0.50 8.55 13.07
C SER A 295 -1.32 8.80 14.33
N ALA A 296 -1.02 8.05 15.40
CA ALA A 296 -1.64 8.25 16.71
C ALA A 296 -1.24 9.61 17.31
N GLY A 297 0.02 10.02 17.13
CA GLY A 297 0.52 11.33 17.62
C GLY A 297 -0.20 12.51 16.96
N ALA A 298 -0.46 12.41 15.66
CA ALA A 298 -1.16 13.45 14.93
C ALA A 298 -2.69 13.30 14.96
N GLY A 299 -3.20 12.15 15.43
CA GLY A 299 -4.62 11.81 15.40
C GLY A 299 -5.21 11.79 13.99
N ALA A 300 -4.43 11.40 12.98
CA ALA A 300 -4.81 11.55 11.57
C ALA A 300 -4.45 10.35 10.69
N LEU A 301 -5.29 10.08 9.70
CA LEU A 301 -5.00 9.19 8.58
C LEU A 301 -4.10 9.87 7.53
N GLY A 302 -3.18 9.08 6.97
CA GLY A 302 -2.20 9.50 5.97
C GLY A 302 -2.45 8.98 4.55
N PRO A 303 -3.64 9.07 3.93
CA PRO A 303 -3.84 8.49 2.59
C PRO A 303 -3.06 9.27 1.53
N VAL A 304 -2.26 8.59 0.72
CA VAL A 304 -1.48 9.13 -0.40
C VAL A 304 -1.76 8.33 -1.66
N CYS A 305 -1.97 9.01 -2.78
CA CYS A 305 -2.22 8.40 -4.09
C CYS A 305 -1.20 8.91 -5.12
N LEU A 306 -0.90 8.09 -6.11
CA LEU A 306 -0.33 8.54 -7.38
C LEU A 306 -1.45 8.66 -8.41
N SER A 307 -1.69 9.87 -8.93
CA SER A 307 -2.70 10.11 -9.95
C SER A 307 -2.10 10.61 -11.25
N ASP A 308 -2.61 10.12 -12.38
CA ASP A 308 -2.28 10.59 -13.72
C ASP A 308 -3.37 11.49 -14.34
N ALA A 309 -4.41 11.83 -13.57
CA ALA A 309 -5.61 12.52 -14.04
C ALA A 309 -6.22 13.42 -12.95
N TYR A 310 -7.36 13.03 -12.37
CA TYR A 310 -8.07 13.77 -11.32
C TYR A 310 -7.55 13.36 -9.93
N PRO A 311 -7.42 14.30 -8.97
CA PRO A 311 -7.71 15.72 -9.11
C PRO A 311 -6.64 16.49 -9.89
N GLN A 312 -5.41 15.98 -9.90
CA GLN A 312 -4.28 16.50 -10.64
C GLN A 312 -3.32 15.36 -10.99
N LYS A 313 -2.50 15.58 -12.02
CA LYS A 313 -1.37 14.70 -12.36
C LYS A 313 -0.25 14.92 -11.34
N ALA A 314 -0.25 14.11 -10.29
CA ALA A 314 0.56 14.36 -9.10
C ALA A 314 0.54 13.18 -8.11
N ILE A 315 1.48 13.22 -7.17
CA ILE A 315 1.34 12.53 -5.89
C ILE A 315 0.49 13.42 -4.98
N MET A 316 -0.65 12.90 -4.51
CA MET A 316 -1.61 13.65 -3.69
C MET A 316 -1.70 13.10 -2.28
N TYR A 317 -1.68 13.98 -1.28
CA TYR A 317 -2.03 13.66 0.10
C TYR A 317 -3.51 14.01 0.32
N SER A 318 -4.29 13.02 0.78
CA SER A 318 -5.73 13.13 1.01
C SER A 318 -6.43 13.84 -0.14
N HIS A 319 -6.20 13.37 -1.37
CA HIS A 319 -6.59 13.82 -2.72
C HIS A 319 -6.94 15.32 -2.93
N GLN A 320 -7.82 15.92 -2.15
CA GLN A 320 -8.16 17.35 -2.16
C GLN A 320 -7.29 18.23 -1.24
N ARG A 321 -6.51 17.64 -0.32
CA ARG A 321 -5.86 18.41 0.74
C ARG A 321 -4.55 19.04 0.30
N ALA A 322 -3.65 18.25 -0.27
CA ALA A 322 -2.36 18.75 -0.72
C ALA A 322 -1.80 17.98 -1.91
N ARG A 323 -1.07 18.69 -2.76
CA ARG A 323 -0.20 18.11 -3.76
C ARG A 323 1.19 17.94 -3.15
N VAL A 324 1.65 16.70 -3.03
CA VAL A 324 2.99 16.38 -2.52
C VAL A 324 4.04 16.69 -3.58
N TRP A 325 3.82 16.21 -4.81
CA TRP A 325 4.74 16.44 -5.92
C TRP A 325 3.99 16.46 -7.26
N PRO A 326 4.29 17.39 -8.19
CA PRO A 326 3.69 17.39 -9.53
C PRO A 326 4.26 16.25 -10.39
N GLU A 327 3.38 15.54 -11.10
CA GLU A 327 3.73 14.44 -12.02
C GLU A 327 3.18 14.72 -13.42
N PRO A 328 3.73 15.71 -14.15
CA PRO A 328 3.20 16.12 -15.46
C PRO A 328 3.26 15.03 -16.53
N SER A 329 4.10 14.01 -16.36
CA SER A 329 4.12 12.76 -17.17
C SER A 329 2.81 11.98 -17.11
N GLY A 330 1.96 12.22 -16.10
CA GLY A 330 0.62 11.64 -16.01
C GLY A 330 -0.13 11.72 -17.34
N ASN A 331 -0.62 10.60 -17.87
CA ASN A 331 -1.22 10.57 -19.22
C ASN A 331 -2.74 10.37 -19.27
N GLY A 332 -3.39 10.15 -18.12
CA GLY A 332 -4.83 9.86 -18.03
C GLY A 332 -5.19 8.51 -18.66
N SER A 333 -4.26 7.56 -18.68
CA SER A 333 -4.41 6.23 -19.29
C SER A 333 -3.60 5.16 -18.54
N GLY A 334 -3.31 5.38 -17.26
CA GLY A 334 -2.57 4.45 -16.42
C GLY A 334 -1.06 4.68 -16.41
N GLY A 335 -0.57 5.86 -16.81
CA GLY A 335 0.86 6.13 -16.93
C GLY A 335 1.30 7.33 -16.12
N SER A 336 2.39 7.17 -15.36
CA SER A 336 3.09 8.23 -14.65
C SER A 336 4.55 7.82 -14.41
N ASP A 337 5.42 8.82 -14.32
CA ASP A 337 6.82 8.67 -13.96
C ASP A 337 7.06 8.79 -12.43
N GLY A 338 6.00 8.89 -11.64
CA GLY A 338 6.07 8.77 -10.19
C GLY A 338 6.13 7.30 -9.73
N ARG A 339 6.80 7.07 -8.61
CA ARG A 339 6.80 5.80 -7.85
C ARG A 339 6.57 6.15 -6.39
N LEU A 340 5.47 5.68 -5.81
CA LEU A 340 5.29 5.82 -4.37
C LEU A 340 6.25 4.87 -3.64
N GLY A 341 6.63 5.28 -2.45
CA GLY A 341 7.45 4.49 -1.55
C GLY A 341 6.81 4.28 -0.19
N GLY A 342 7.65 4.14 0.83
CA GLY A 342 7.24 4.05 2.23
C GLY A 342 6.52 5.31 2.71
N LEU A 343 5.55 5.11 3.60
CA LEU A 343 4.84 6.16 4.34
C LEU A 343 4.87 5.78 5.81
N VAL A 344 5.41 6.67 6.65
CA VAL A 344 5.68 6.40 8.07
C VAL A 344 4.96 7.44 8.92
N PRO A 345 4.23 7.05 9.98
CA PRO A 345 3.64 8.00 10.91
C PRO A 345 4.72 8.72 11.73
N THR A 346 4.56 10.03 11.92
CA THR A 346 5.36 10.87 12.84
C THR A 346 4.45 11.51 13.88
N GLU A 347 5.02 12.17 14.90
CA GLU A 347 4.24 12.83 15.95
C GLU A 347 3.26 13.89 15.41
N THR A 348 3.60 14.57 14.31
CA THR A 348 2.79 15.69 13.77
C THR A 348 2.17 15.41 12.40
N GLY A 349 2.42 14.23 11.84
CA GLY A 349 1.90 13.82 10.55
C GLY A 349 2.60 12.56 10.05
N PHE A 350 3.30 12.68 8.94
CA PHE A 350 3.87 11.57 8.19
C PHE A 350 5.21 11.95 7.57
N SER A 351 6.10 10.97 7.43
CA SER A 351 7.25 11.05 6.53
C SER A 351 6.98 10.14 5.34
N PHE A 352 7.24 10.62 4.14
CA PHE A 352 6.86 9.96 2.89
C PHE A 352 8.02 9.94 1.92
N SER A 353 8.39 8.76 1.44
CA SER A 353 9.40 8.60 0.40
C SER A 353 8.76 8.33 -0.95
N PHE A 354 9.33 8.87 -2.01
CA PHE A 354 8.93 8.60 -3.39
C PHE A 354 10.14 8.65 -4.31
N ALA A 355 10.00 8.10 -5.51
CA ALA A 355 10.96 8.29 -6.58
C ALA A 355 10.27 8.84 -7.83
N THR A 356 10.97 9.69 -8.57
CA THR A 356 10.47 10.27 -9.81
C THR A 356 11.64 10.74 -10.66
N LYS A 357 11.45 10.73 -11.98
CA LYS A 357 12.39 11.37 -12.93
C LYS A 357 11.96 12.79 -13.34
N GLU A 358 10.85 13.28 -12.81
CA GLU A 358 10.37 14.63 -13.12
C GLU A 358 11.41 15.67 -12.69
N THR A 359 11.92 16.45 -13.65
CA THR A 359 13.03 17.42 -13.46
C THR A 359 14.39 16.79 -13.08
N ARG A 360 14.51 15.47 -13.21
CA ARG A 360 15.70 14.67 -12.90
C ARG A 360 16.19 13.92 -14.15
N LYS A 361 17.36 13.28 -14.06
CA LYS A 361 17.95 12.51 -15.19
C LYS A 361 17.61 11.02 -15.14
N SER A 362 17.35 10.51 -13.95
CA SER A 362 16.88 9.17 -13.64
C SER A 362 15.81 9.25 -12.56
N TYR A 363 15.25 8.11 -12.17
CA TYR A 363 14.46 8.05 -10.94
C TYR A 363 15.39 8.28 -9.76
N ASP A 364 15.17 9.38 -9.04
CA ASP A 364 15.88 9.71 -7.80
C ASP A 364 14.92 9.63 -6.61
N ILE A 365 15.44 9.23 -5.44
CA ILE A 365 14.66 9.08 -4.22
C ILE A 365 14.59 10.41 -3.47
N ALA A 366 13.38 10.79 -3.09
CA ALA A 366 13.11 11.90 -2.18
C ALA A 366 12.42 11.42 -0.91
N LEU A 367 12.68 12.13 0.19
CA LEU A 367 11.92 12.06 1.43
C LEU A 367 11.23 13.41 1.67
N VAL A 368 9.97 13.40 2.07
CA VAL A 368 9.21 14.62 2.38
C VAL A 368 8.34 14.40 3.61
N ASP A 369 8.29 15.41 4.47
CA ASP A 369 7.37 15.42 5.60
C ASP A 369 6.03 16.03 5.20
N ILE A 370 4.95 15.39 5.63
CA ILE A 370 3.57 15.81 5.41
C ILE A 370 2.91 15.97 6.78
N ARG A 371 2.54 17.19 7.15
CA ARG A 371 1.79 17.44 8.39
C ARG A 371 0.34 16.99 8.24
N ALA A 372 -0.29 16.62 9.35
CA ALA A 372 -1.72 16.27 9.37
C ALA A 372 -2.63 17.42 8.91
N ASP A 373 -2.15 18.66 8.97
CA ASP A 373 -2.89 19.82 8.45
C ASP A 373 -2.86 19.95 6.92
N GLY A 374 -2.04 19.14 6.22
CA GLY A 374 -1.83 19.19 4.77
C GLY A 374 -0.60 19.97 4.34
N THR A 375 0.15 20.57 5.27
CA THR A 375 1.42 21.24 4.94
C THR A 375 2.44 20.20 4.49
N VAL A 376 2.94 20.37 3.26
CA VAL A 376 3.99 19.52 2.68
C VAL A 376 5.32 20.26 2.79
N GLY A 377 6.34 19.60 3.32
CA GLY A 377 7.71 20.12 3.39
C GLY A 377 8.40 20.14 2.03
N GLU A 378 9.60 20.74 1.98
CA GLU A 378 10.45 20.63 0.79
C GLU A 378 11.02 19.21 0.68
N PRO A 379 11.04 18.60 -0.53
CA PRO A 379 11.65 17.28 -0.70
C PRO A 379 13.15 17.29 -0.44
N LEU A 380 13.59 16.38 0.41
CA LEU A 380 14.98 16.04 0.66
C LEU A 380 15.39 14.93 -0.31
N TRP A 381 16.17 15.27 -1.34
CA TRP A 381 16.68 14.30 -2.31
C TRP A 381 17.84 13.50 -1.71
N LEU A 382 17.67 12.18 -1.62
CA LEU A 382 18.62 11.25 -1.04
C LEU A 382 19.56 10.65 -2.10
N THR A 383 19.11 10.60 -3.35
CA THR A 383 19.93 10.21 -4.52
C THR A 383 19.93 11.31 -5.58
N SER A 384 20.89 11.23 -6.50
CA SER A 384 21.06 12.19 -7.62
C SER A 384 21.83 11.55 -8.77
N SER A 385 21.57 10.26 -9.00
CA SER A 385 22.27 9.47 -10.00
C SER A 385 21.96 10.01 -11.40
N GLN A 386 22.87 9.78 -12.36
CA GLN A 386 22.66 10.27 -13.74
C GLN A 386 22.19 9.18 -14.71
N SER A 387 22.37 7.92 -14.35
CA SER A 387 22.22 6.78 -15.25
C SER A 387 21.74 5.53 -14.53
N VAL A 388 21.17 5.70 -13.35
CA VAL A 388 20.72 4.61 -12.49
C VAL A 388 19.34 5.00 -12.00
N ASP A 389 18.35 4.19 -12.33
CA ASP A 389 17.00 4.37 -11.84
C ASP A 389 16.90 3.75 -10.44
N GLU A 390 16.76 4.60 -9.43
CA GLU A 390 16.43 4.19 -8.07
C GLU A 390 14.91 4.26 -7.89
N GLU A 391 14.26 3.10 -7.82
CA GLU A 391 12.81 2.99 -7.77
C GLU A 391 12.33 2.38 -6.45
N SER A 392 11.04 2.61 -6.15
CA SER A 392 10.34 1.97 -5.03
C SER A 392 11.07 2.09 -3.69
N PRO A 393 11.29 3.33 -3.19
CA PRO A 393 11.94 3.51 -1.91
C PRO A 393 11.03 3.05 -0.76
N HIS A 394 11.59 2.39 0.23
CA HIS A 394 10.95 2.03 1.49
C HIS A 394 11.78 2.65 2.60
N HIS A 395 11.13 3.16 3.65
CA HIS A 395 11.85 3.73 4.78
C HIS A 395 11.14 3.47 6.09
N GLN A 396 11.91 3.44 7.16
CA GLN A 396 11.41 3.34 8.52
C GLN A 396 12.39 4.02 9.50
N PRO A 397 11.91 4.64 10.60
CA PRO A 397 12.79 5.15 11.63
C PRO A 397 13.62 4.01 12.20
N PHE A 398 14.89 4.29 12.46
CA PHE A 398 15.83 3.36 13.06
C PHE A 398 16.65 4.11 14.10
N GLY A 399 16.12 4.16 15.33
CA GLY A 399 16.62 5.08 16.36
C GLY A 399 16.34 6.54 15.96
N ALA A 400 17.40 7.36 15.89
CA ALA A 400 17.33 8.76 15.43
C ALA A 400 17.57 8.93 13.92
N ASP A 401 17.91 7.83 13.24
CA ASP A 401 18.25 7.78 11.83
C ASP A 401 17.08 7.18 11.01
N TRP A 402 17.23 7.16 9.69
CA TRP A 402 16.33 6.53 8.75
C TRP A 402 16.99 5.34 8.07
N PHE A 403 16.37 4.16 8.19
CA PHE A 403 16.74 3.00 7.41
C PHE A 403 15.95 3.02 6.10
N PHE A 404 16.66 2.89 4.98
CA PHE A 404 16.11 2.93 3.63
C PHE A 404 16.42 1.65 2.87
N GLY A 405 15.45 1.23 2.05
CA GLY A 405 15.63 0.23 1.01
C GLY A 405 15.08 0.72 -0.33
N TRP A 406 15.69 0.38 -1.45
CA TRP A 406 15.15 0.69 -2.78
C TRP A 406 15.65 -0.27 -3.86
N HIS A 407 14.96 -0.32 -4.99
CA HIS A 407 15.40 -1.11 -6.14
C HIS A 407 16.34 -0.31 -7.02
N GLU A 408 17.49 -0.91 -7.34
CA GLU A 408 18.47 -0.39 -8.27
C GLU A 408 18.90 -1.53 -9.20
N ASN A 409 18.64 -1.41 -10.50
CA ASN A 409 18.97 -2.45 -11.48
C ASN A 409 18.42 -3.85 -11.10
N GLY A 410 17.24 -3.89 -10.46
CA GLY A 410 16.59 -5.12 -10.00
C GLY A 410 17.15 -5.73 -8.72
N ALA A 411 18.11 -5.08 -8.06
CA ALA A 411 18.62 -5.47 -6.76
C ALA A 411 18.10 -4.53 -5.66
N LEU A 412 17.72 -5.08 -4.50
CA LEU A 412 17.42 -4.27 -3.33
C LEU A 412 18.73 -3.72 -2.74
N ARG A 413 18.82 -2.39 -2.68
CA ARG A 413 19.85 -1.64 -1.96
C ARG A 413 19.35 -1.26 -0.58
N LEU A 414 20.25 -1.26 0.40
CA LEU A 414 20.00 -0.82 1.77
C LEU A 414 20.95 0.33 2.12
N ALA A 415 20.44 1.35 2.80
CA ALA A 415 21.24 2.44 3.35
C ALA A 415 20.68 2.96 4.67
N LEU A 416 21.53 3.65 5.41
CA LEU A 416 21.16 4.39 6.61
C LEU A 416 21.46 5.87 6.39
N PHE A 417 20.50 6.74 6.65
CA PHE A 417 20.61 8.18 6.54
C PHE A 417 20.34 8.84 7.88
N GLU A 418 21.01 9.94 8.19
CA GLU A 418 20.57 10.81 9.29
C GLU A 418 19.20 11.41 8.97
N ALA A 419 18.51 11.92 10.00
CA ALA A 419 17.27 12.68 9.82
C ALA A 419 17.37 13.83 8.80
N GLY A 420 18.56 14.45 8.66
CA GLY A 420 18.83 15.50 7.68
C GLY A 420 19.22 15.03 6.27
N GLY A 421 19.17 13.71 6.00
CA GLY A 421 19.46 13.14 4.68
C GLY A 421 20.93 12.87 4.38
N ARG A 422 21.83 13.05 5.37
CA ARG A 422 23.23 12.68 5.21
C ARG A 422 23.37 11.16 5.24
N LEU A 423 23.97 10.58 4.20
CA LEU A 423 24.27 9.15 4.17
C LEU A 423 25.28 8.77 5.27
N LEU A 424 24.91 7.78 6.08
CA LEU A 424 25.72 7.24 7.17
C LEU A 424 26.37 5.91 6.78
N ALA A 425 25.61 5.03 6.13
CA ALA A 425 26.06 3.72 5.69
C ALA A 425 25.32 3.30 4.42
N GLY A 426 25.98 2.51 3.57
CA GLY A 426 25.44 2.07 2.29
C GLY A 426 25.76 3.01 1.12
N PRO A 427 25.11 2.83 -0.05
CA PRO A 427 24.21 1.72 -0.35
C PRO A 427 24.94 0.37 -0.42
N VAL A 428 24.32 -0.69 0.09
CA VAL A 428 24.80 -2.08 -0.04
C VAL A 428 23.69 -2.97 -0.58
N ASN A 429 24.05 -4.10 -1.21
CA ASN A 429 23.05 -5.12 -1.54
C ASN A 429 22.44 -5.69 -0.26
N ALA A 430 21.12 -5.86 -0.27
CA ALA A 430 20.45 -6.70 0.71
C ALA A 430 20.97 -8.16 0.60
N PRO A 431 21.02 -8.90 1.72
CA PRO A 431 21.37 -10.31 1.68
C PRO A 431 20.33 -11.12 0.89
N ALA A 432 20.71 -12.33 0.47
CA ALA A 432 19.79 -13.23 -0.21
C ALA A 432 18.56 -13.52 0.65
N GLY A 433 17.38 -13.59 0.02
CA GLY A 433 16.09 -13.77 0.70
C GLY A 433 15.51 -12.50 1.34
N ALA A 434 16.26 -11.40 1.38
CA ALA A 434 15.79 -10.13 1.93
C ALA A 434 15.18 -9.19 0.88
N GLY A 435 14.55 -9.72 -0.17
CA GLY A 435 13.88 -8.90 -1.18
C GLY A 435 12.71 -8.10 -0.58
N ILE A 436 12.17 -7.14 -1.32
CA ILE A 436 10.91 -6.46 -0.98
C ILE A 436 10.25 -6.06 -2.30
N ASP A 437 8.95 -6.31 -2.48
CA ASP A 437 8.28 -5.85 -3.69
C ASP A 437 7.91 -4.36 -3.56
N PRO A 438 7.79 -3.61 -4.67
CA PRO A 438 7.50 -2.16 -4.66
C PRO A 438 6.35 -1.68 -3.77
N ARG A 439 5.40 -2.57 -3.46
CA ARG A 439 4.15 -2.28 -2.75
C ARG A 439 4.12 -2.86 -1.35
N ASP A 440 5.11 -3.63 -0.97
CA ASP A 440 5.28 -4.05 0.41
C ASP A 440 5.77 -2.85 1.22
N ASP A 441 5.70 -2.95 2.54
CA ASP A 441 6.06 -1.86 3.45
C ASP A 441 7.04 -2.37 4.51
N PHE A 442 8.00 -1.51 4.90
CA PHE A 442 8.71 -1.70 6.16
C PHE A 442 7.74 -1.39 7.31
N VAL A 443 7.84 -2.16 8.39
CA VAL A 443 7.04 -1.94 9.60
C VAL A 443 7.93 -1.78 10.81
N ALA A 444 7.52 -0.92 11.75
CA ALA A 444 8.17 -0.84 13.07
C ALA A 444 8.01 -2.18 13.78
N TRP A 445 9.06 -2.59 14.46
CA TRP A 445 9.03 -3.79 15.30
C TRP A 445 9.09 -3.45 16.79
N ALA A 446 8.69 -4.38 17.64
CA ALA A 446 8.53 -4.14 19.08
C ALA A 446 9.85 -3.84 19.80
N ASP A 447 10.99 -4.24 19.23
CA ASP A 447 12.34 -3.95 19.73
C ASP A 447 12.88 -2.58 19.27
N GLY A 448 12.05 -1.79 18.57
CA GLY A 448 12.45 -0.52 17.96
C GLY A 448 13.19 -0.68 16.63
N GLY A 449 13.40 -1.92 16.17
CA GLY A 449 13.91 -2.22 14.85
C GLY A 449 12.82 -2.11 13.80
N LEU A 450 13.05 -2.75 12.65
CA LEU A 450 12.06 -2.84 11.59
C LEU A 450 12.01 -4.24 10.98
N ALA A 451 10.87 -4.59 10.40
CA ALA A 451 10.67 -5.85 9.71
C ALA A 451 9.95 -5.65 8.38
N TRP A 452 10.04 -6.66 7.52
CA TRP A 452 9.19 -6.79 6.33
C TRP A 452 9.08 -8.26 5.92
N ALA A 453 8.06 -8.55 5.13
CA ALA A 453 7.92 -9.86 4.50
C ALA A 453 8.49 -9.81 3.09
N ALA A 454 9.07 -10.93 2.66
CA ALA A 454 9.66 -11.06 1.34
C ALA A 454 9.24 -12.39 0.70
N ARG A 455 9.28 -12.43 -0.64
CA ARG A 455 9.09 -13.66 -1.41
C ARG A 455 10.44 -14.22 -1.80
N ASP A 456 10.62 -15.52 -1.63
CA ASP A 456 11.68 -16.27 -2.30
C ASP A 456 11.04 -17.05 -3.46
N ASP A 457 11.03 -16.44 -4.64
CA ASP A 457 10.42 -17.05 -5.84
C ASP A 457 11.15 -18.33 -6.28
N ALA A 458 12.45 -18.44 -5.99
CA ALA A 458 13.25 -19.60 -6.35
C ALA A 458 12.89 -20.79 -5.45
N ALA A 459 12.70 -20.55 -4.15
CA ALA A 459 12.26 -21.56 -3.20
C ALA A 459 10.74 -21.78 -3.19
N GLY A 460 9.96 -20.82 -3.71
CA GLY A 460 8.51 -20.80 -3.60
C GLY A 460 8.03 -20.62 -2.15
N SER A 461 8.77 -19.85 -1.34
CA SER A 461 8.50 -19.62 0.08
C SER A 461 8.37 -18.14 0.42
N LEU A 462 7.93 -17.84 1.65
CA LEU A 462 7.99 -16.50 2.22
C LEU A 462 9.17 -16.42 3.20
N GLN A 463 9.73 -15.23 3.32
CA GLN A 463 10.76 -14.89 4.28
C GLN A 463 10.25 -13.74 5.15
N LEU A 464 10.63 -13.76 6.42
CA LEU A 464 10.54 -12.61 7.32
C LEU A 464 11.93 -12.05 7.49
N VAL A 465 12.05 -10.76 7.22
CA VAL A 465 13.30 -10.04 7.39
C VAL A 465 13.14 -9.09 8.55
N HIS A 466 14.11 -9.07 9.44
CA HIS A 466 14.14 -8.18 10.59
C HIS A 466 15.51 -7.56 10.74
N VAL A 467 15.54 -6.25 10.96
CA VAL A 467 16.73 -5.50 11.30
C VAL A 467 16.54 -5.06 12.74
N PRO A 468 17.18 -5.74 13.71
CA PRO A 468 17.04 -5.39 15.11
C PRO A 468 17.62 -4.00 15.36
N LEU A 469 17.02 -3.24 16.28
CA LEU A 469 17.59 -1.95 16.66
C LEU A 469 18.97 -2.16 17.29
N CYS A 470 19.94 -1.45 16.75
CA CYS A 470 21.30 -1.54 17.25
C CYS A 470 21.99 -0.16 17.33
N LEU A 471 22.80 0.03 18.38
CA LEU A 471 23.64 1.19 18.58
C LEU A 471 24.83 1.13 17.62
N ARG A 472 25.20 2.28 17.06
CA ARG A 472 26.42 2.37 16.27
C ARG A 472 27.61 2.42 17.23
N PRO A 473 28.77 1.83 16.89
CA PRO A 473 29.96 1.89 17.73
C PRO A 473 30.49 3.31 18.05
N THR A 474 29.96 4.35 17.40
CA THR A 474 30.32 5.75 17.59
C THR A 474 29.34 6.54 18.45
N ASP A 475 28.20 5.94 18.82
CA ASP A 475 27.23 6.48 19.78
C ASP A 475 27.60 6.00 21.20
#